data_AF-A0A7C1DVC3-F1
#
_entry.id   AF-A0A7C1DVC3-F1
#
_cell.length_a   1.000
_cell.length_b   1.000
_cell.length_c   1.000
_cell.angle_alpha   90.00
_cell.angle_beta   90.00
_cell.angle_gamma   90.00
#
_symmetry.space_group_name_H-M   'P 1'
#
loop_
_entity.id
_entity.type
_entity.pdbx_description
1 polymer ?
#
loop_
_entity_poly.entity_id
_entity_poly.type
_entity_poly.pdbx_seq_one_letter_code
_entity_poly.pdbx_strand_id
1 'polypeptide(L)'
;MKFPVEGFSRNFLPRYHSPIPPCAAARSSSMFATVLIPTDFSDYSRAIFDTIDQIPGIDEIVLLHVLDAPRAATQYWISGRILESPLESARKGLEALRESLEARGMKVRTRLEFIEHGDVPQAISAVADEVDASLVVMGARGRGIISGLILGSVSSGVLRRIRRNVLIMHPLRGGNGTIRPLFSRVLAPVDFSRPSEEMMVFLRHNVDPRELILLHVIRSAESKNELAFFETTAQRRLERMAVDAGEDGKQITTLVCTGNPVDRICEVADAQDVSLIIVPRCGKADYVRNVQLGSTTAGVVKRTRHPVFVLSPDIVLEVRARELGPDEFHLAEEVWLHYRQQTADPETDRIFGVFVESILAGVARCKQHADGLEVDGVFVLPEFRNRGYAREAMQALLDACGHETLYMHSTLELISFYETFGFVPILEAELPPNIRKRFRFALGEMEGMNVQPMRRVPEPG
;
A
#
# COMPACT_ATOMS: atom_id res chain seq x y z
N MET A 1 -15.79 60.29 8.49
CA MET A 1 -16.36 58.93 8.62
C MET A 1 -15.22 57.96 8.30
N LYS A 2 -14.48 57.38 9.25
CA LYS A 2 -14.82 56.28 10.18
C LYS A 2 -15.52 55.10 9.49
N PHE A 3 -14.79 54.01 9.27
CA PHE A 3 -14.99 52.63 9.77
C PHE A 3 -14.20 51.61 8.92
N PRO A 4 -13.89 50.40 9.44
CA PRO A 4 -12.57 49.78 9.38
C PRO A 4 -12.58 48.47 8.56
N VAL A 5 -11.41 47.87 8.36
CA VAL A 5 -11.33 46.46 7.95
C VAL A 5 -10.38 45.75 8.92
N GLU A 6 -10.96 45.33 10.05
CA GLU A 6 -10.44 44.24 10.85
C GLU A 6 -10.87 42.91 10.22
N GLY A 7 -9.98 41.91 10.29
CA GLY A 7 -10.37 40.54 10.52
C GLY A 7 -10.38 39.61 9.31
N PHE A 8 -9.22 39.17 8.83
CA PHE A 8 -9.08 37.83 8.22
C PHE A 8 -7.64 37.33 8.36
N SER A 9 -7.38 36.54 9.41
CA SER A 9 -6.40 35.44 9.43
C SER A 9 -6.44 34.77 10.81
N ARG A 10 -7.35 33.82 10.98
CA ARG A 10 -7.15 32.71 11.92
C ARG A 10 -6.91 31.47 11.09
N ASN A 11 -5.64 31.08 11.01
CA ASN A 11 -5.18 29.85 10.40
C ASN A 11 -5.87 28.66 11.07
N PHE A 12 -6.52 27.86 10.24
CA PHE A 12 -6.86 26.47 10.50
C PHE A 12 -5.55 25.70 10.72
N LEU A 13 -5.28 25.31 11.96
CA LEU A 13 -4.32 24.25 12.28
C LEU A 13 -5.08 22.92 12.26
N PRO A 14 -4.72 21.92 11.44
CA PRO A 14 -5.22 20.57 11.62
C PRO A 14 -4.54 19.97 12.86
N ARG A 15 -5.32 19.80 13.93
CA ARG A 15 -4.92 19.03 15.11
C ARG A 15 -4.75 17.56 14.71
N TYR A 16 -3.51 17.12 14.51
CA TYR A 16 -3.19 15.68 14.45
C TYR A 16 -3.14 15.12 15.88
N HIS A 17 -4.31 14.86 16.43
CA HIS A 17 -4.49 13.88 17.49
C HIS A 17 -5.69 13.03 17.12
N SER A 18 -5.42 11.89 16.49
CA SER A 18 -6.35 10.77 16.52
C SER A 18 -5.71 9.67 17.36
N PRO A 19 -6.28 9.30 18.52
CA PRO A 19 -5.80 8.18 19.29
C PRO A 19 -6.00 6.89 18.49
N ILE A 20 -4.96 6.05 18.48
CA ILE A 20 -5.00 4.67 18.01
C ILE A 20 -6.18 3.97 18.71
N PRO A 21 -7.16 3.39 17.99
CA PRO A 21 -8.19 2.61 18.64
C PRO A 21 -7.52 1.36 19.26
N PRO A 22 -7.80 1.03 20.52
CA PRO A 22 -7.29 -0.18 21.13
C PRO A 22 -7.79 -1.40 20.36
N CYS A 23 -6.87 -2.31 20.08
CA CYS A 23 -7.16 -3.65 19.60
C CYS A 23 -8.07 -4.37 20.60
N ALA A 24 -8.98 -5.20 20.08
CA ALA A 24 -9.96 -6.04 20.80
C ALA A 24 -11.32 -5.40 21.14
N ALA A 25 -12.17 -5.31 20.12
CA ALA A 25 -13.58 -5.69 20.25
C ALA A 25 -13.91 -6.61 19.08
N ALA A 26 -14.38 -7.82 19.38
CA ALA A 26 -14.85 -8.78 18.41
C ALA A 26 -15.98 -8.16 17.57
N ARG A 27 -15.65 -7.63 16.40
CA ARG A 27 -16.64 -7.31 15.38
C ARG A 27 -17.02 -8.64 14.72
N SER A 28 -18.17 -9.18 15.11
CA SER A 28 -18.97 -10.04 14.24
C SER A 28 -19.49 -9.21 13.05
N SER A 29 -18.58 -8.62 12.27
CA SER A 29 -18.89 -8.00 10.99
C SER A 29 -18.55 -9.02 9.91
N SER A 30 -19.51 -9.35 9.05
CA SER A 30 -19.27 -10.23 7.93
C SER A 30 -18.14 -9.66 7.06
N MET A 31 -17.26 -10.54 6.59
CA MET A 31 -16.00 -10.11 5.98
C MET A 31 -16.21 -9.28 4.70
N PHE A 32 -17.23 -9.64 3.94
CA PHE A 32 -17.64 -8.96 2.72
C PHE A 32 -18.94 -8.17 2.93
N ALA A 33 -19.13 -7.59 4.12
CA ALA A 33 -20.36 -6.90 4.53
C ALA A 33 -20.91 -5.98 3.43
N THR A 34 -20.07 -5.07 2.92
CA THR A 34 -20.44 -4.19 1.81
C THR A 34 -19.59 -4.51 0.59
N VAL A 35 -20.24 -4.93 -0.51
CA VAL A 35 -19.60 -5.20 -1.79
C VAL A 35 -19.97 -4.14 -2.81
N LEU A 36 -18.99 -3.40 -3.32
CA LEU A 36 -19.19 -2.44 -4.41
C LEU A 36 -19.01 -3.14 -5.76
N ILE A 37 -19.98 -3.02 -6.66
CA ILE A 37 -19.90 -3.56 -8.02
C ILE A 37 -20.08 -2.41 -9.02
N PRO A 38 -18.98 -1.84 -9.55
CA PRO A 38 -19.01 -0.95 -10.69
C PRO A 38 -19.48 -1.71 -11.94
N THR A 39 -20.51 -1.19 -12.60
CA THR A 39 -21.05 -1.78 -13.81
C THR A 39 -21.04 -0.77 -14.95
N ASP A 40 -20.66 -1.24 -16.13
CA ASP A 40 -20.87 -0.54 -17.40
C ASP A 40 -22.01 -1.21 -18.20
N PHE A 41 -22.73 -2.16 -17.59
CA PHE A 41 -23.76 -3.01 -18.17
C PHE A 41 -23.28 -3.87 -19.37
N SER A 42 -21.99 -4.20 -19.45
CA SER A 42 -21.43 -5.16 -20.42
C SER A 42 -21.71 -6.62 -20.05
N ASP A 43 -21.52 -7.56 -20.98
CA ASP A 43 -21.59 -9.00 -20.68
C ASP A 43 -20.51 -9.44 -19.66
N TYR A 44 -19.39 -8.73 -19.57
CA TYR A 44 -18.38 -8.98 -18.52
C TYR A 44 -18.90 -8.61 -17.13
N SER A 45 -19.69 -7.53 -17.02
CA SER A 45 -20.38 -7.20 -15.77
C SER A 45 -21.43 -8.27 -15.40
N ARG A 46 -22.03 -8.96 -16.39
CA ARG A 46 -23.02 -10.02 -16.13
C ARG A 46 -22.43 -11.28 -15.50
N ALA A 47 -21.25 -11.70 -15.93
CA ALA A 47 -20.56 -12.85 -15.35
C ALA A 47 -20.27 -12.70 -13.84
N ILE A 48 -20.15 -11.46 -13.36
CA ILE A 48 -20.05 -11.16 -11.91
C ILE A 48 -21.33 -11.58 -11.21
N PHE A 49 -22.48 -11.15 -11.75
CA PHE A 49 -23.77 -11.42 -11.15
C PHE A 49 -24.10 -12.91 -11.13
N ASP A 50 -23.57 -13.71 -12.05
CA ASP A 50 -23.77 -15.17 -12.06
C ASP A 50 -22.98 -15.90 -10.95
N THR A 51 -22.06 -15.22 -10.26
CA THR A 51 -21.15 -15.85 -9.27
C THR A 51 -21.09 -15.11 -7.94
N ILE A 52 -21.82 -14.00 -7.81
CA ILE A 52 -21.81 -13.14 -6.61
C ILE A 52 -22.36 -13.84 -5.37
N ASP A 53 -23.27 -14.81 -5.55
CA ASP A 53 -23.82 -15.67 -4.51
C ASP A 53 -22.78 -16.60 -3.88
N GLN A 54 -21.65 -16.80 -4.55
CA GLN A 54 -20.55 -17.64 -4.07
C GLN A 54 -19.58 -16.87 -3.15
N ILE A 55 -19.73 -15.56 -3.03
CA ILE A 55 -18.93 -14.72 -2.12
C ILE A 55 -19.56 -14.79 -0.72
N PRO A 56 -18.85 -15.29 0.30
CA PRO A 56 -19.42 -15.53 1.62
C PRO A 56 -19.64 -14.24 2.41
N GLY A 57 -20.72 -14.15 3.19
CA GLY A 57 -20.90 -13.05 4.15
C GLY A 57 -21.10 -11.67 3.52
N ILE A 58 -21.86 -11.59 2.42
CA ILE A 58 -22.36 -10.32 1.88
C ILE A 58 -23.58 -9.87 2.68
N ASP A 59 -23.52 -8.68 3.30
CA ASP A 59 -24.69 -8.05 3.93
C ASP A 59 -25.43 -7.11 2.96
N GLU A 60 -24.69 -6.40 2.10
CA GLU A 60 -25.21 -5.43 1.14
C GLU A 60 -24.33 -5.35 -0.12
N ILE A 61 -24.98 -5.21 -1.27
CA ILE A 61 -24.35 -4.91 -2.55
C ILE A 61 -24.65 -3.46 -2.93
N VAL A 62 -23.62 -2.69 -3.26
CA VAL A 62 -23.74 -1.35 -3.85
C VAL A 62 -23.45 -1.46 -5.35
N LEU A 63 -24.48 -1.36 -6.18
CA LEU A 63 -24.34 -1.27 -7.64
C LEU A 63 -24.01 0.17 -8.03
N LEU A 64 -22.83 0.37 -8.62
CA LEU A 64 -22.36 1.69 -9.03
C LEU A 64 -22.30 1.81 -10.55
N HIS A 65 -22.90 2.85 -11.10
CA HIS A 65 -22.62 3.30 -12.46
C HIS A 65 -22.03 4.71 -12.43
N VAL A 66 -20.98 4.95 -13.20
CA VAL A 66 -20.34 6.27 -13.31
C VAL A 66 -20.55 6.81 -14.73
N LEU A 67 -21.22 7.96 -14.82
CA LEU A 67 -21.43 8.70 -16.07
C LEU A 67 -20.36 9.78 -16.23
N ASP A 68 -19.58 9.64 -17.28
CA ASP A 68 -18.61 10.65 -17.74
C ASP A 68 -19.36 11.68 -18.62
N ALA A 69 -19.66 12.85 -18.05
CA ALA A 69 -20.49 13.86 -18.71
C ALA A 69 -19.89 14.38 -20.03
N PRO A 70 -18.58 14.70 -20.14
CA PRO A 70 -17.94 15.06 -21.41
C PRO A 70 -18.04 13.97 -22.48
N ARG A 71 -17.80 12.70 -22.12
CA ARG A 71 -17.92 11.58 -23.06
C ARG A 71 -19.37 11.31 -23.46
N ALA A 72 -20.29 11.36 -22.51
CA ALA A 72 -21.71 11.18 -22.74
C ALA A 72 -22.25 12.25 -23.69
N ALA A 73 -21.86 13.51 -23.49
CA ALA A 73 -22.20 14.61 -24.40
C ALA A 73 -21.63 14.36 -25.81
N THR A 74 -20.35 14.00 -25.93
CA THR A 74 -19.71 13.76 -27.23
C THR A 74 -20.35 12.59 -27.99
N GLN A 75 -20.65 11.47 -27.32
CA GLN A 75 -21.37 10.34 -27.93
C GLN A 75 -22.81 10.72 -28.32
N TYR A 76 -23.48 11.55 -27.52
CA TYR A 76 -24.83 12.05 -27.81
C TYR A 76 -24.83 12.95 -29.07
N TRP A 77 -23.84 13.85 -29.20
CA TRP A 77 -23.65 14.69 -30.37
C TRP A 77 -23.33 13.88 -31.64
N ILE A 78 -22.45 12.87 -31.55
CA ILE A 78 -22.02 12.06 -32.71
C ILE A 78 -23.12 11.10 -33.20
N SER A 79 -23.89 10.51 -32.28
CA SER A 79 -24.80 9.41 -32.64
C SER A 79 -26.13 9.86 -33.25
N GLY A 80 -26.52 11.12 -33.11
CA GLY A 80 -27.75 11.68 -33.70
C GLY A 80 -29.05 10.97 -33.29
N ARG A 81 -29.00 10.08 -32.29
CA ARG A 81 -30.14 9.28 -31.85
C ARG A 81 -30.91 10.00 -30.76
N ILE A 82 -32.06 10.54 -31.16
CA ILE A 82 -33.17 10.86 -30.25
C ILE A 82 -33.80 9.50 -29.90
N LEU A 83 -33.74 9.03 -28.64
CA LEU A 83 -34.70 8.04 -28.12
C LEU A 83 -34.67 7.89 -26.57
N GLU A 84 -33.54 8.03 -25.87
CA GLU A 84 -33.48 8.01 -24.38
C GLU A 84 -32.24 8.76 -23.87
N SER A 85 -32.37 9.51 -22.76
CA SER A 85 -31.24 10.18 -22.11
C SER A 85 -30.26 9.15 -21.54
N PRO A 86 -28.92 9.34 -21.64
CA PRO A 86 -27.93 8.45 -21.01
C PRO A 86 -28.21 8.20 -19.53
N LEU A 87 -28.76 9.20 -18.85
CA LEU A 87 -29.20 9.12 -17.45
C LEU A 87 -30.32 8.08 -17.26
N GLU A 88 -31.36 8.14 -18.08
CA GLU A 88 -32.50 7.23 -17.98
C GLU A 88 -32.10 5.80 -18.33
N SER A 89 -31.24 5.64 -19.35
CA SER A 89 -30.68 4.33 -19.69
C SER A 89 -29.87 3.74 -18.53
N ALA A 90 -29.04 4.55 -17.86
CA ALA A 90 -28.26 4.12 -16.70
C ALA A 90 -29.15 3.75 -15.51
N ARG A 91 -30.17 4.54 -15.21
CA ARG A 91 -31.15 4.26 -14.14
C ARG A 91 -31.87 2.94 -14.37
N LYS A 92 -32.40 2.76 -15.58
CA LYS A 92 -33.10 1.52 -15.98
C LYS A 92 -32.17 0.30 -15.92
N GLY A 93 -30.93 0.45 -16.35
CA GLY A 93 -29.92 -0.61 -16.26
C GLY A 93 -29.59 -1.01 -14.82
N LEU A 94 -29.43 -0.02 -13.92
CA LEU A 94 -29.18 -0.27 -12.49
C LEU A 94 -30.38 -0.96 -11.84
N GLU A 95 -31.61 -0.50 -12.12
CA GLU A 95 -32.80 -1.08 -11.51
C GLU A 95 -33.03 -2.53 -11.97
N ALA A 96 -32.84 -2.83 -13.26
CA ALA A 96 -32.96 -4.21 -13.74
C ALA A 96 -31.94 -5.17 -13.08
N LEU A 97 -30.71 -4.70 -12.83
CA LEU A 97 -29.70 -5.48 -12.11
C LEU A 97 -30.05 -5.64 -10.63
N ARG A 98 -30.55 -4.58 -10.00
CA ARG A 98 -31.02 -4.59 -8.62
C ARG A 98 -32.14 -5.61 -8.43
N GLU A 99 -33.20 -5.56 -9.23
CA GLU A 99 -34.32 -6.50 -9.20
C GLU A 99 -33.83 -7.95 -9.35
N SER A 100 -32.89 -8.21 -10.28
CA SER A 100 -32.33 -9.55 -10.49
C SER A 100 -31.53 -10.10 -9.29
N LEU A 101 -30.87 -9.23 -8.53
CA LEU A 101 -30.12 -9.60 -7.33
C LEU A 101 -31.04 -9.71 -6.09
N GLU A 102 -31.99 -8.80 -5.94
CA GLU A 102 -33.00 -8.85 -4.87
C GLU A 102 -33.90 -10.09 -5.00
N ALA A 103 -34.23 -10.52 -6.22
CA ALA A 103 -34.94 -11.77 -6.48
C ALA A 103 -34.18 -13.03 -5.98
N ARG A 104 -32.87 -12.91 -5.74
CA ARG A 104 -32.02 -13.96 -5.17
C ARG A 104 -31.77 -13.78 -3.66
N GLY A 105 -32.53 -12.87 -3.02
CA GLY A 105 -32.46 -12.63 -1.57
C GLY A 105 -31.33 -11.71 -1.12
N MET A 106 -30.66 -11.02 -2.05
CA MET A 106 -29.57 -10.10 -1.71
C MET A 106 -30.11 -8.70 -1.42
N LYS A 107 -29.55 -8.01 -0.43
CA LYS A 107 -29.81 -6.59 -0.19
C LYS A 107 -29.00 -5.75 -1.16
N VAL A 108 -29.66 -4.90 -1.95
CA VAL A 108 -29.00 -4.14 -3.02
C VAL A 108 -29.36 -2.67 -2.96
N ARG A 109 -28.34 -1.82 -2.99
CA ARG A 109 -28.45 -0.37 -3.16
C ARG A 109 -27.88 0.03 -4.52
N THR A 110 -28.53 0.94 -5.21
CA THR A 110 -28.02 1.52 -6.46
C THR A 110 -27.39 2.90 -6.21
N ARG A 111 -26.35 3.22 -6.97
CA ARG A 111 -25.67 4.51 -6.94
C ARG A 111 -25.29 4.92 -8.35
N LEU A 112 -25.67 6.14 -8.72
CA LEU A 112 -25.31 6.76 -9.99
C LEU A 112 -24.43 7.97 -9.70
N GLU A 113 -23.19 7.93 -10.18
CA GLU A 113 -22.21 9.01 -10.03
C GLU A 113 -22.02 9.77 -11.34
N PHE A 114 -21.82 11.08 -11.22
CA PHE A 114 -21.55 11.97 -12.34
C PHE A 114 -20.18 12.59 -12.16
N ILE A 115 -19.32 12.45 -13.16
CA ILE A 115 -18.02 13.12 -13.17
C ILE A 115 -18.01 14.26 -14.20
N GLU A 116 -17.80 15.48 -13.70
CA GLU A 116 -17.51 16.66 -14.51
C GLU A 116 -15.99 16.80 -14.77
N HIS A 117 -15.20 16.40 -13.77
CA HIS A 117 -13.74 16.40 -13.77
C HIS A 117 -13.21 15.12 -13.11
N GLY A 118 -12.04 14.64 -13.54
CA GLY A 118 -11.42 13.40 -13.04
C GLY A 118 -11.63 12.20 -13.96
N ASP A 119 -11.36 11.00 -13.45
CA ASP A 119 -11.56 9.74 -14.18
C ASP A 119 -12.47 8.75 -13.44
N VAL A 120 -13.08 7.84 -14.20
CA VAL A 120 -13.98 6.79 -13.67
C VAL A 120 -13.31 5.97 -12.54
N PRO A 121 -12.04 5.54 -12.65
CA PRO A 121 -11.34 4.89 -11.54
C PRO A 121 -11.31 5.67 -10.23
N GLN A 122 -11.07 6.98 -10.28
CA GLN A 122 -11.03 7.84 -9.11
C GLN A 122 -12.41 7.90 -8.45
N ALA A 123 -13.48 8.06 -9.24
CA ALA A 123 -14.85 8.06 -8.73
C ALA A 123 -15.22 6.71 -8.07
N ILE A 124 -14.87 5.59 -8.71
CA ILE A 124 -15.09 4.25 -8.12
C ILE A 124 -14.35 4.12 -6.78
N SER A 125 -13.09 4.56 -6.73
CA SER A 125 -12.29 4.49 -5.49
C SER A 125 -12.89 5.36 -4.38
N ALA A 126 -13.33 6.57 -4.71
CA ALA A 126 -13.97 7.48 -3.75
C ALA A 126 -15.28 6.91 -3.20
N VAL A 127 -16.13 6.35 -4.06
CA VAL A 127 -17.37 5.68 -3.62
C VAL A 127 -17.07 4.47 -2.75
N ALA A 128 -16.05 3.67 -3.09
CA ALA A 128 -15.64 2.52 -2.29
C ALA A 128 -15.24 2.94 -0.87
N ASP A 129 -14.53 4.06 -0.72
CA ASP A 129 -14.17 4.59 0.59
C ASP A 129 -15.38 5.20 1.33
N GLU A 130 -16.27 5.90 0.63
CA GLU A 130 -17.48 6.50 1.22
C GLU A 130 -18.44 5.45 1.79
N VAL A 131 -18.63 4.34 1.08
CA VAL A 131 -19.53 3.25 1.50
C VAL A 131 -18.82 2.21 2.37
N ASP A 132 -17.56 2.45 2.75
CA ASP A 132 -16.68 1.52 3.47
C ASP A 132 -16.71 0.10 2.87
N ALA A 133 -16.56 0.03 1.54
CA ALA A 133 -16.61 -1.21 0.81
C ALA A 133 -15.47 -2.16 1.24
N SER A 134 -15.86 -3.31 1.79
CA SER A 134 -14.95 -4.41 2.16
C SER A 134 -14.38 -5.14 0.94
N LEU A 135 -15.09 -5.09 -0.20
CA LEU A 135 -14.68 -5.69 -1.47
C LEU A 135 -15.22 -4.87 -2.65
N VAL A 136 -14.40 -4.68 -3.67
CA VAL A 136 -14.83 -4.17 -4.98
C VAL A 136 -14.74 -5.29 -6.02
N VAL A 137 -15.86 -5.61 -6.66
CA VAL A 137 -15.91 -6.66 -7.70
C VAL A 137 -16.08 -5.99 -9.06
N MET A 138 -15.16 -6.26 -9.98
CA MET A 138 -15.18 -5.68 -11.32
C MET A 138 -14.87 -6.72 -12.38
N GLY A 139 -15.40 -6.51 -13.58
CA GLY A 139 -14.98 -7.27 -14.75
C GLY A 139 -13.55 -6.89 -15.13
N ALA A 140 -12.78 -7.85 -15.62
CA ALA A 140 -11.48 -7.59 -16.22
C ALA A 140 -11.59 -6.66 -17.44
N ARG A 141 -12.75 -6.60 -18.10
CA ARG A 141 -13.05 -5.80 -19.31
C ARG A 141 -14.38 -5.08 -19.21
N GLY A 142 -14.54 -4.06 -20.06
CA GLY A 142 -15.79 -3.31 -20.25
C GLY A 142 -16.16 -3.12 -21.72
N ARG A 143 -17.18 -2.30 -21.99
CA ARG A 143 -17.73 -1.95 -23.30
C ARG A 143 -16.67 -1.21 -24.15
N GLY A 144 -16.07 -1.90 -25.11
CA GLY A 144 -15.18 -1.29 -26.13
C GLY A 144 -13.87 -2.02 -26.42
N ILE A 145 -13.54 -3.10 -25.70
CA ILE A 145 -12.30 -3.86 -25.94
C ILE A 145 -12.55 -4.99 -26.95
N ILE A 146 -11.96 -4.88 -28.15
CA ILE A 146 -11.98 -5.93 -29.19
C ILE A 146 -10.94 -7.02 -28.81
N SER A 147 -11.36 -8.30 -28.91
CA SER A 147 -10.64 -9.56 -28.70
C SER A 147 -9.17 -9.52 -28.23
N GLY A 148 -8.89 -10.01 -27.01
CA GLY A 148 -7.52 -10.28 -26.49
C GLY A 148 -7.40 -10.23 -24.97
N LEU A 149 -6.33 -10.79 -24.38
CA LEU A 149 -6.02 -10.85 -22.93
C LEU A 149 -5.58 -9.50 -22.33
N ILE A 150 -6.43 -8.48 -22.39
CA ILE A 150 -6.08 -7.14 -21.88
C ILE A 150 -7.01 -6.76 -20.73
N LEU A 151 -6.42 -6.34 -19.60
CA LEU A 151 -7.10 -5.68 -18.49
C LEU A 151 -7.58 -4.29 -18.91
N GLY A 152 -8.85 -3.98 -18.66
CA GLY A 152 -9.47 -2.70 -18.99
C GLY A 152 -8.82 -1.51 -18.28
N SER A 153 -8.95 -0.33 -18.89
CA SER A 153 -8.40 0.91 -18.32
C SER A 153 -9.02 1.26 -16.97
N VAL A 154 -10.32 0.98 -16.79
CA VAL A 154 -11.03 1.24 -15.53
C VAL A 154 -10.51 0.33 -14.41
N SER A 155 -10.51 -0.99 -14.63
CA SER A 155 -10.05 -1.96 -13.63
C SER A 155 -8.57 -1.79 -13.28
N SER A 156 -7.72 -1.51 -14.28
CA SER A 156 -6.31 -1.15 -14.06
C SER A 156 -6.15 0.14 -13.24
N GLY A 157 -6.93 1.17 -13.57
CA GLY A 157 -6.91 2.44 -12.86
C GLY A 157 -7.39 2.33 -11.42
N VAL A 158 -8.39 1.49 -11.15
CA VAL A 158 -8.91 1.23 -9.80
C VAL A 158 -7.88 0.46 -8.99
N LEU A 159 -7.32 -0.63 -9.54
CA LEU A 159 -6.30 -1.41 -8.85
C LEU A 159 -5.08 -0.58 -8.43
N ARG A 160 -4.70 0.44 -9.20
CA ARG A 160 -3.59 1.35 -8.81
C ARG A 160 -3.92 2.27 -7.64
N ARG A 161 -5.20 2.54 -7.38
CA ARG A 161 -5.62 3.58 -6.42
C ARG A 161 -6.24 3.02 -5.15
N ILE A 162 -7.08 2.00 -5.28
CA ILE A 162 -7.95 1.53 -4.20
C ILE A 162 -7.14 0.80 -3.12
N ARG A 163 -7.42 1.03 -1.84
CA ARG A 163 -6.77 0.32 -0.72
C ARG A 163 -7.64 -0.81 -0.14
N ARG A 164 -8.73 -1.15 -0.81
CA ARG A 164 -9.68 -2.21 -0.44
C ARG A 164 -9.37 -3.50 -1.20
N ASN A 165 -9.99 -4.61 -0.80
CA ASN A 165 -9.92 -5.86 -1.55
C ASN A 165 -10.57 -5.69 -2.92
N VAL A 166 -10.01 -6.30 -3.95
CA VAL A 166 -10.54 -6.24 -5.31
C VAL A 166 -10.64 -7.63 -5.90
N LEU A 167 -11.82 -8.02 -6.36
CA LEU A 167 -12.01 -9.23 -7.16
C LEU A 167 -12.17 -8.85 -8.63
N ILE A 168 -11.20 -9.24 -9.43
CA ILE A 168 -11.23 -9.08 -10.89
C ILE A 168 -11.79 -10.35 -11.49
N MET A 169 -12.98 -10.24 -12.07
CA MET A 169 -13.69 -11.35 -12.69
C MET A 169 -13.35 -11.46 -14.17
N HIS A 170 -13.02 -12.68 -14.58
CA HIS A 170 -12.95 -13.09 -15.98
C HIS A 170 -14.18 -13.98 -16.26
N PRO A 171 -14.69 -14.06 -17.50
CA PRO A 171 -15.80 -14.95 -17.82
C PRO A 171 -15.44 -16.40 -17.45
N LEU A 172 -16.07 -16.92 -16.39
CA LEU A 172 -15.89 -18.27 -15.89
C LEU A 172 -16.65 -19.25 -16.78
N ARG A 173 -16.10 -19.56 -17.96
CA ARG A 173 -16.62 -20.62 -18.83
C ARG A 173 -15.69 -21.81 -18.75
N GLY A 174 -16.10 -22.87 -18.04
CA GLY A 174 -15.46 -24.19 -18.18
C GLY A 174 -15.61 -24.69 -19.62
N GLY A 175 -14.80 -25.69 -20.01
CA GLY A 175 -14.85 -26.30 -21.35
C GLY A 175 -16.23 -26.82 -21.78
N ASN A 176 -17.16 -26.92 -20.83
CA ASN A 176 -18.50 -27.49 -20.98
C ASN A 176 -19.62 -26.46 -20.74
N GLY A 177 -19.29 -25.19 -20.51
CA GLY A 177 -20.28 -24.13 -20.24
C GLY A 177 -20.82 -24.07 -18.80
N THR A 178 -20.38 -24.95 -17.89
CA THR A 178 -20.74 -24.90 -16.46
C THR A 178 -19.93 -23.83 -15.72
N ILE A 179 -20.61 -23.04 -14.91
CA ILE A 179 -20.00 -22.08 -13.96
C ILE A 179 -19.35 -22.88 -12.83
N ARG A 180 -18.05 -22.67 -12.60
CA ARG A 180 -17.33 -23.32 -11.50
C ARG A 180 -17.44 -22.50 -10.21
N PRO A 181 -17.46 -23.14 -9.02
CA PRO A 181 -17.39 -22.43 -7.76
C PRO A 181 -16.08 -21.61 -7.65
N LEU A 182 -16.17 -20.34 -7.29
CA LEU A 182 -15.06 -19.39 -7.27
C LEU A 182 -13.89 -19.87 -6.39
N PHE A 183 -14.22 -20.49 -5.25
CA PHE A 183 -13.23 -20.96 -4.27
C PHE A 183 -12.99 -22.48 -4.32
N SER A 184 -13.33 -23.18 -5.42
CA SER A 184 -13.10 -24.64 -5.47
C SER A 184 -11.62 -25.04 -5.54
N ARG A 185 -10.80 -24.27 -6.28
CA ARG A 185 -9.36 -24.54 -6.46
C ARG A 185 -8.62 -23.21 -6.54
N VAL A 186 -8.03 -22.82 -5.41
CA VAL A 186 -7.39 -21.50 -5.24
C VAL A 186 -5.88 -21.64 -5.38
N LEU A 187 -5.28 -20.86 -6.28
CA LEU A 187 -3.83 -20.68 -6.34
C LEU A 187 -3.42 -19.47 -5.53
N ALA A 188 -2.52 -19.68 -4.57
CA ALA A 188 -1.96 -18.65 -3.70
C ALA A 188 -0.43 -18.58 -3.88
N PRO A 189 0.07 -17.68 -4.74
CA PRO A 189 1.49 -17.40 -4.84
C PRO A 189 2.01 -16.72 -3.56
N VAL A 190 3.10 -17.23 -3.00
CA VAL A 190 3.71 -16.72 -1.76
C VAL A 190 5.18 -16.35 -1.98
N ASP A 191 5.59 -15.19 -1.49
CA ASP A 191 6.98 -14.71 -1.46
C ASP A 191 7.57 -14.73 -0.03
N PHE A 192 6.82 -15.31 0.91
CA PHE A 192 7.11 -15.35 2.34
C PHE A 192 7.36 -13.97 2.98
N SER A 193 6.73 -12.94 2.41
CA SER A 193 6.63 -11.64 3.04
C SER A 193 5.39 -11.55 3.91
N ARG A 194 5.35 -10.54 4.78
CA ARG A 194 4.20 -10.25 5.63
C ARG A 194 2.86 -10.15 4.86
N PRO A 195 2.75 -9.46 3.70
CA PRO A 195 1.55 -9.55 2.86
C PRO A 195 1.10 -10.97 2.49
N SER A 196 2.03 -11.89 2.22
CA SER A 196 1.71 -13.28 1.91
C SER A 196 1.29 -14.08 3.15
N GLU A 197 1.82 -13.74 4.33
CA GLU A 197 1.40 -14.32 5.61
C GLU A 197 -0.03 -13.87 5.96
N GLU A 198 -0.34 -12.57 5.82
CA GLU A 198 -1.69 -12.03 6.00
C GLU A 198 -2.70 -12.68 5.02
N MET A 199 -2.27 -12.98 3.79
CA MET A 199 -3.08 -13.74 2.85
C MET A 199 -3.40 -15.15 3.34
N MET A 200 -2.45 -15.83 4.01
CA MET A 200 -2.72 -17.14 4.60
C MET A 200 -3.67 -17.03 5.80
N VAL A 201 -3.52 -16.01 6.63
CA VAL A 201 -4.46 -15.73 7.74
C VAL A 201 -5.86 -15.48 7.18
N PHE A 202 -5.97 -14.71 6.10
CA PHE A 202 -7.21 -14.46 5.38
C PHE A 202 -7.85 -15.77 4.88
N LEU A 203 -7.09 -16.60 4.17
CA LEU A 203 -7.53 -17.89 3.60
C LEU A 203 -7.87 -18.94 4.64
N ARG A 204 -7.41 -18.80 5.89
CA ARG A 204 -7.79 -19.69 6.96
C ARG A 204 -9.16 -19.35 7.52
N HIS A 205 -9.39 -18.07 7.79
CA HIS A 205 -10.51 -17.63 8.60
C HIS A 205 -11.75 -17.24 7.79
N ASN A 206 -11.60 -16.92 6.51
CA ASN A 206 -12.68 -16.26 5.78
C ASN A 206 -13.09 -16.92 4.47
N VAL A 207 -12.22 -17.78 3.93
CA VAL A 207 -12.49 -18.53 2.71
C VAL A 207 -12.11 -19.97 2.97
N ASP A 208 -12.96 -20.91 2.60
CA ASP A 208 -12.70 -22.34 2.77
C ASP A 208 -12.55 -23.02 1.41
N PRO A 209 -11.35 -22.94 0.79
CA PRO A 209 -11.16 -23.54 -0.52
C PRO A 209 -11.05 -25.06 -0.41
N ARG A 210 -11.74 -25.80 -1.29
CA ARG A 210 -11.65 -27.28 -1.33
C ARG A 210 -10.23 -27.73 -1.65
N GLU A 211 -9.60 -27.05 -2.59
CA GLU A 211 -8.20 -27.27 -2.97
C GLU A 211 -7.43 -25.94 -2.90
N LEU A 212 -6.28 -25.95 -2.23
CA LEU A 212 -5.37 -24.81 -2.10
C LEU A 212 -4.00 -25.17 -2.65
N ILE A 213 -3.54 -24.41 -3.64
CA ILE A 213 -2.23 -24.59 -4.25
C ILE A 213 -1.33 -23.44 -3.79
N LEU A 214 -0.32 -23.75 -2.98
CA LEU A 214 0.69 -22.79 -2.56
C LEU A 214 1.86 -22.83 -3.54
N LEU A 215 2.17 -21.68 -4.15
CA LEU A 215 3.23 -21.58 -5.15
C LEU A 215 4.32 -20.60 -4.71
N HIS A 216 5.57 -21.05 -4.66
CA HIS A 216 6.72 -20.16 -4.56
C HIS A 216 7.53 -20.13 -5.86
N VAL A 217 7.97 -18.95 -6.29
CA VAL A 217 8.79 -18.78 -7.50
C VAL A 217 10.17 -18.19 -7.15
N ILE A 218 11.21 -18.99 -7.37
CA ILE A 218 12.61 -18.59 -7.28
C ILE A 218 12.97 -17.85 -8.58
N ARG A 219 13.38 -16.58 -8.48
CA ARG A 219 13.63 -15.75 -9.68
C ARG A 219 14.83 -16.23 -10.49
N SER A 220 15.93 -16.51 -9.80
CA SER A 220 17.20 -16.92 -10.38
C SER A 220 18.11 -17.48 -9.29
N ALA A 221 19.11 -18.25 -9.70
CA ALA A 221 20.24 -18.69 -8.89
C ALA A 221 21.50 -18.64 -9.75
N GLU A 222 22.65 -18.34 -9.15
CA GLU A 222 23.95 -18.24 -9.83
C GLU A 222 24.56 -19.63 -10.08
N SER A 223 24.17 -20.62 -9.29
CA SER A 223 24.66 -22.00 -9.42
C SER A 223 23.58 -23.06 -9.16
N LYS A 224 23.84 -24.30 -9.61
CA LYS A 224 22.95 -25.45 -9.33
C LYS A 224 22.86 -25.76 -7.83
N ASN A 225 23.96 -25.62 -7.09
CA ASN A 225 23.99 -25.89 -5.65
C ASN A 225 23.16 -24.85 -4.89
N GLU A 226 23.29 -23.58 -5.28
CA GLU A 226 22.49 -22.49 -4.72
C GLU A 226 21.00 -22.68 -5.04
N LEU A 227 20.67 -23.07 -6.27
CA LEU A 227 19.29 -23.37 -6.66
C LEU A 227 18.69 -24.49 -5.78
N ALA A 228 19.41 -25.62 -5.62
CA ALA A 228 18.96 -26.73 -4.79
C ALA A 228 18.76 -26.31 -3.32
N PHE A 229 19.62 -25.42 -2.81
CA PHE A 229 19.47 -24.84 -1.47
C PHE A 229 18.20 -23.98 -1.35
N PHE A 230 17.94 -23.10 -2.32
CA PHE A 230 16.73 -22.29 -2.35
C PHE A 230 15.46 -23.13 -2.50
N GLU A 231 15.47 -24.15 -3.36
CA GLU A 231 14.35 -25.09 -3.53
C GLU A 231 14.04 -25.81 -2.22
N THR A 232 15.04 -26.39 -1.57
CA THR A 232 14.89 -27.09 -0.28
C THR A 232 14.39 -26.15 0.83
N THR A 233 14.86 -24.90 0.83
CA THR A 233 14.44 -23.89 1.82
C THR A 233 13.01 -23.42 1.58
N ALA A 234 12.66 -23.13 0.32
CA ALA A 234 11.31 -22.74 -0.07
C ALA A 234 10.30 -23.85 0.21
N GLN A 235 10.63 -25.10 -0.15
CA GLN A 235 9.77 -26.26 0.08
C GLN A 235 9.43 -26.43 1.56
N ARG A 236 10.44 -26.38 2.45
CA ARG A 236 10.23 -26.44 3.90
C ARG A 236 9.35 -25.33 4.44
N ARG A 237 9.45 -24.11 3.88
CA ARG A 237 8.61 -22.98 4.30
C ARG A 237 7.17 -23.15 3.81
N LEU A 238 6.96 -23.63 2.58
CA LEU A 238 5.64 -23.96 2.06
C LEU A 238 4.96 -25.05 2.89
N GLU A 239 5.68 -26.11 3.25
CA GLU A 239 5.15 -27.19 4.10
C GLU A 239 4.70 -26.67 5.45
N ARG A 240 5.48 -25.78 6.09
CA ARG A 240 5.06 -25.12 7.33
C ARG A 240 3.79 -24.30 7.14
N MET A 241 3.73 -23.48 6.09
CA MET A 241 2.52 -22.69 5.80
C MET A 241 1.30 -23.57 5.50
N ALA A 242 1.49 -24.72 4.85
CA ALA A 242 0.44 -25.70 4.59
C ALA A 242 -0.07 -26.35 5.88
N VAL A 243 0.84 -26.83 6.73
CA VAL A 243 0.48 -27.37 8.06
C VAL A 243 -0.24 -26.31 8.87
N ASP A 244 0.31 -25.09 8.89
CA ASP A 244 -0.31 -23.99 9.59
C ASP A 244 -1.72 -23.82 9.07
N ALA A 245 -1.96 -23.67 7.76
CA ALA A 245 -3.29 -23.38 7.17
C ALA A 245 -4.42 -24.34 7.58
N GLY A 246 -4.10 -25.54 8.08
CA GLY A 246 -5.04 -26.52 8.60
C GLY A 246 -5.60 -27.44 7.52
N GLU A 247 -5.75 -28.73 7.85
CA GLU A 247 -6.20 -29.78 6.92
C GLU A 247 -7.71 -30.03 6.93
N ASP A 248 -8.51 -29.30 7.73
CA ASP A 248 -9.95 -29.56 7.93
C ASP A 248 -10.72 -29.57 6.59
N GLY A 249 -10.78 -30.73 5.93
CA GLY A 249 -11.40 -30.94 4.63
C GLY A 249 -10.68 -30.34 3.40
N LYS A 250 -9.52 -29.69 3.55
CA LYS A 250 -8.81 -28.98 2.47
C LYS A 250 -7.67 -29.82 1.90
N GLN A 251 -7.61 -29.95 0.57
CA GLN A 251 -6.43 -30.52 -0.10
C GLN A 251 -5.41 -29.41 -0.37
N ILE A 252 -4.26 -29.44 0.32
CA ILE A 252 -3.19 -28.45 0.13
C ILE A 252 -2.05 -29.05 -0.69
N THR A 253 -1.68 -28.39 -1.78
CA THR A 253 -0.53 -28.76 -2.64
C THR A 253 0.51 -27.66 -2.62
N THR A 254 1.79 -28.01 -2.40
CA THR A 254 2.91 -27.06 -2.44
C THR A 254 3.71 -27.22 -3.73
N LEU A 255 4.01 -26.10 -4.41
CA LEU A 255 4.80 -26.08 -5.63
C LEU A 255 5.93 -25.05 -5.51
N VAL A 256 7.15 -25.45 -5.87
CA VAL A 256 8.30 -24.55 -6.06
C VAL A 256 8.64 -24.53 -7.54
N CYS A 257 8.82 -23.34 -8.10
CA CYS A 257 9.20 -23.14 -9.50
C CYS A 257 10.37 -22.16 -9.60
N THR A 258 11.08 -22.20 -10.73
CA THR A 258 12.16 -21.25 -11.04
C THR A 258 11.82 -20.47 -12.30
N GLY A 259 12.06 -19.16 -12.30
CA GLY A 259 11.87 -18.28 -13.45
C GLY A 259 11.16 -16.96 -13.12
N ASN A 260 10.58 -16.33 -14.12
CA ASN A 260 9.82 -15.10 -13.92
C ASN A 260 8.53 -15.38 -13.11
N PRO A 261 8.29 -14.70 -11.97
CA PRO A 261 7.12 -14.95 -11.12
C PRO A 261 5.79 -14.84 -11.86
N VAL A 262 5.62 -13.82 -12.70
CA VAL A 262 4.37 -13.63 -13.43
C VAL A 262 4.14 -14.80 -14.38
N ASP A 263 5.19 -15.26 -15.08
CA ASP A 263 5.11 -16.32 -16.10
C ASP A 263 4.69 -17.62 -15.43
N ARG A 264 5.42 -18.00 -14.38
CA ARG A 264 5.17 -19.21 -13.63
C ARG A 264 3.80 -19.22 -12.95
N ILE A 265 3.35 -18.10 -12.39
CA ILE A 265 2.01 -18.01 -11.78
C ILE A 265 0.92 -18.26 -12.84
N CYS A 266 1.00 -17.60 -14.00
CA CYS A 266 0.01 -17.81 -15.06
C CYS A 266 0.06 -19.24 -15.62
N GLU A 267 1.25 -19.78 -15.87
CA GLU A 267 1.44 -21.15 -16.38
C GLU A 267 0.89 -22.20 -15.42
N VAL A 268 1.15 -22.05 -14.11
CA VAL A 268 0.60 -22.95 -13.08
C VAL A 268 -0.91 -22.79 -12.97
N ALA A 269 -1.44 -21.57 -13.02
CA ALA A 269 -2.88 -21.33 -12.99
C ALA A 269 -3.60 -22.05 -14.15
N ASP A 270 -3.08 -21.91 -15.37
CA ASP A 270 -3.61 -22.55 -16.57
C ASP A 270 -3.45 -24.09 -16.50
N ALA A 271 -2.27 -24.58 -16.10
CA ALA A 271 -1.98 -26.02 -16.03
C ALA A 271 -2.77 -26.76 -14.95
N GLN A 272 -3.06 -26.07 -13.83
CA GLN A 272 -3.84 -26.62 -12.72
C GLN A 272 -5.34 -26.33 -12.86
N ASP A 273 -5.75 -25.58 -13.90
CA ASP A 273 -7.14 -25.19 -14.17
C ASP A 273 -7.85 -24.62 -12.92
N VAL A 274 -7.22 -23.59 -12.34
CA VAL A 274 -7.63 -23.01 -11.05
C VAL A 274 -8.94 -22.22 -11.18
N SER A 275 -9.74 -22.17 -10.12
CA SER A 275 -10.98 -21.34 -10.12
C SER A 275 -10.70 -19.87 -9.77
N LEU A 276 -9.60 -19.62 -9.03
CA LEU A 276 -9.22 -18.29 -8.57
C LEU A 276 -7.70 -18.24 -8.31
N ILE A 277 -7.08 -17.10 -8.63
CA ILE A 277 -5.77 -16.75 -8.11
C ILE A 277 -5.97 -15.71 -7.00
N ILE A 278 -5.44 -15.95 -5.81
CA ILE A 278 -5.40 -14.95 -4.74
C ILE A 278 -3.98 -14.44 -4.57
N VAL A 279 -3.81 -13.12 -4.56
CA VAL A 279 -2.50 -12.46 -4.42
C VAL A 279 -2.62 -11.24 -3.52
N PRO A 280 -1.61 -10.93 -2.71
CA PRO A 280 -1.56 -9.63 -2.04
C PRO A 280 -1.39 -8.50 -3.06
N ARG A 281 -1.90 -7.32 -2.72
CA ARG A 281 -1.75 -6.09 -3.51
C ARG A 281 -0.29 -5.73 -3.76
N CYS A 282 0.56 -5.98 -2.77
CA CYS A 282 1.98 -5.66 -2.78
C CYS A 282 2.77 -6.83 -2.17
N GLY A 283 3.97 -7.08 -2.69
CA GLY A 283 4.89 -8.09 -2.14
C GLY A 283 6.01 -7.46 -1.31
N LYS A 284 7.02 -8.26 -0.94
CA LYS A 284 8.11 -7.92 0.01
C LYS A 284 8.70 -6.51 -0.12
N ALA A 285 9.05 -6.08 -1.33
CA ALA A 285 9.70 -4.79 -1.58
C ALA A 285 8.71 -3.61 -1.64
N ASP A 286 7.45 -3.91 -1.94
CA ASP A 286 6.44 -2.92 -2.36
C ASP A 286 5.66 -2.36 -1.17
N TYR A 287 5.33 -3.21 -0.17
CA TYR A 287 4.53 -2.80 0.99
C TYR A 287 5.29 -1.85 1.91
N VAL A 288 6.60 -2.07 2.08
CA VAL A 288 7.49 -1.20 2.86
C VAL A 288 7.64 0.17 2.18
N ARG A 289 7.67 0.21 0.85
CA ARG A 289 7.86 1.42 0.03
C ARG A 289 6.56 2.14 -0.34
N ASN A 290 5.39 1.70 0.17
CA ASN A 290 4.07 2.28 -0.14
C ASN A 290 3.81 2.39 -1.66
N VAL A 291 4.28 1.37 -2.41
CA VAL A 291 4.02 1.28 -3.84
C VAL A 291 2.52 1.05 -4.05
N GLN A 292 1.95 1.75 -5.03
CA GLN A 292 0.53 1.68 -5.33
C GLN A 292 0.06 0.25 -5.62
N LEU A 293 0.72 -0.51 -6.50
CA LEU A 293 0.40 -1.90 -6.82
C LEU A 293 1.68 -2.66 -7.16
N GLY A 294 1.89 -3.83 -6.56
CA GLY A 294 3.11 -4.61 -6.78
C GLY A 294 3.24 -5.11 -8.21
N SER A 295 4.48 -5.17 -8.72
CA SER A 295 4.76 -5.52 -10.12
C SER A 295 4.28 -6.91 -10.51
N THR A 296 4.44 -7.91 -9.63
CA THR A 296 3.95 -9.27 -9.84
C THR A 296 2.43 -9.29 -9.94
N THR A 297 1.73 -8.67 -8.99
CA THR A 297 0.26 -8.57 -8.97
C THR A 297 -0.27 -7.87 -10.23
N ALA A 298 0.32 -6.73 -10.59
CA ALA A 298 -0.04 -6.01 -11.81
C ALA A 298 0.16 -6.87 -13.08
N GLY A 299 1.26 -7.62 -13.15
CA GLY A 299 1.54 -8.54 -14.25
C GLY A 299 0.55 -9.70 -14.33
N VAL A 300 0.23 -10.32 -13.19
CA VAL A 300 -0.68 -11.48 -13.11
C VAL A 300 -2.08 -11.07 -13.56
N VAL A 301 -2.64 -10.01 -12.97
CA VAL A 301 -3.97 -9.49 -13.34
C VAL A 301 -4.05 -9.13 -14.82
N LYS A 302 -2.96 -8.59 -15.40
CA LYS A 302 -2.94 -8.20 -16.81
C LYS A 302 -2.96 -9.41 -17.76
N ARG A 303 -2.36 -10.54 -17.39
CA ARG A 303 -2.13 -11.67 -18.32
C ARG A 303 -3.04 -12.86 -18.09
N THR A 304 -3.45 -13.13 -16.86
CA THR A 304 -4.23 -14.31 -16.53
C THR A 304 -5.62 -14.31 -17.18
N ARG A 305 -6.17 -15.52 -17.34
CA ARG A 305 -7.55 -15.78 -17.78
C ARG A 305 -8.49 -16.13 -16.63
N HIS A 306 -7.93 -16.40 -15.45
CA HIS A 306 -8.66 -16.79 -14.27
C HIS A 306 -9.05 -15.57 -13.44
N PRO A 307 -10.16 -15.61 -12.67
CA PRO A 307 -10.43 -14.59 -11.67
C PRO A 307 -9.23 -14.34 -10.75
N VAL A 308 -9.06 -13.09 -10.33
CA VAL A 308 -7.99 -12.70 -9.40
C VAL A 308 -8.57 -11.95 -8.21
N PHE A 309 -8.35 -12.48 -7.02
CA PHE A 309 -8.60 -11.78 -5.77
C PHE A 309 -7.31 -11.06 -5.34
N VAL A 310 -7.32 -9.73 -5.44
CA VAL A 310 -6.25 -8.87 -4.96
C VAL A 310 -6.58 -8.46 -3.53
N LEU A 311 -5.88 -9.08 -2.58
CA LEU A 311 -6.02 -8.83 -1.16
C LEU A 311 -5.26 -7.55 -0.78
N SER A 312 -5.92 -6.61 -0.10
CA SER A 312 -5.31 -5.42 0.46
C SER A 312 -5.37 -5.51 1.98
N PRO A 313 -4.44 -6.24 2.63
CA PRO A 313 -4.46 -6.38 4.08
C PRO A 313 -4.01 -5.07 4.76
N ASP A 314 -4.58 -4.79 5.93
CA ASP A 314 -4.12 -3.70 6.81
C ASP A 314 -2.82 -4.12 7.50
N ILE A 315 -1.69 -3.87 6.84
CA ILE A 315 -0.37 -4.20 7.39
C ILE A 315 0.12 -3.05 8.26
N VAL A 316 0.15 -3.27 9.57
CA VAL A 316 0.79 -2.35 10.53
C VAL A 316 2.29 -2.59 10.53
N LEU A 317 3.05 -1.82 9.75
CA LEU A 317 4.51 -1.93 9.68
C LEU A 317 5.14 -1.87 11.07
N GLU A 318 6.05 -2.81 11.36
CA GLU A 318 6.87 -2.70 12.55
C GLU A 318 7.91 -1.60 12.35
N VAL A 319 7.94 -0.62 13.25
CA VAL A 319 8.90 0.49 13.21
C VAL A 319 9.68 0.49 14.52
N ARG A 320 11.00 0.43 14.44
CA ARG A 320 11.89 0.45 15.60
C ARG A 320 12.99 1.48 15.40
N ALA A 321 13.13 2.40 16.34
CA ALA A 321 14.26 3.33 16.38
C ALA A 321 15.26 2.86 17.46
N ARG A 322 16.55 2.81 17.12
CA ARG A 322 17.61 2.41 18.06
C ARG A 322 18.95 2.99 17.68
N GLU A 323 19.86 3.03 18.64
CA GLU A 323 21.28 3.30 18.38
C GLU A 323 21.91 2.12 17.60
N LEU A 324 22.78 2.43 16.66
CA LEU A 324 23.56 1.49 15.88
C LEU A 324 24.90 1.22 16.57
N GLY A 325 25.34 -0.04 16.56
CA GLY A 325 26.70 -0.39 16.95
C GLY A 325 27.73 0.03 15.88
N PRO A 326 29.02 0.22 16.23
CA PRO A 326 30.06 0.53 15.25
C PRO A 326 30.17 -0.48 14.09
N ASP A 327 29.84 -1.75 14.33
CA ASP A 327 29.79 -2.81 13.33
C ASP A 327 28.64 -2.63 12.32
N GLU A 328 27.62 -1.85 12.66
CA GLU A 328 26.45 -1.55 11.84
C GLU A 328 26.56 -0.22 11.07
N PHE A 329 27.65 0.54 11.26
CA PHE A 329 27.80 1.87 10.66
C PHE A 329 27.79 1.85 9.12
N HIS A 330 28.20 0.74 8.50
CA HIS A 330 28.07 0.52 7.07
C HIS A 330 26.63 0.69 6.55
N LEU A 331 25.61 0.35 7.36
CA LEU A 331 24.20 0.56 6.99
C LEU A 331 23.84 2.05 6.92
N ALA A 332 24.37 2.86 7.84
CA ALA A 332 24.16 4.30 7.84
C ALA A 332 24.88 4.97 6.66
N GLU A 333 26.09 4.50 6.34
CA GLU A 333 26.85 4.95 5.18
C GLU A 333 26.13 4.65 3.86
N GLU A 334 25.46 3.49 3.74
CA GLU A 334 24.59 3.18 2.60
C GLU A 334 23.45 4.20 2.44
N VAL A 335 22.84 4.64 3.54
CA VAL A 335 21.81 5.71 3.52
C VAL A 335 22.41 7.04 3.05
N TRP A 336 23.66 7.34 3.42
CA TRP A 336 24.37 8.56 3.04
C TRP A 336 25.06 8.51 1.67
N LEU A 337 25.11 7.36 0.98
CA LEU A 337 25.61 7.29 -0.41
C LEU A 337 24.87 8.27 -1.33
N HIS A 338 23.59 8.49 -1.07
CA HIS A 338 22.76 9.46 -1.80
C HIS A 338 22.88 10.90 -1.29
N TYR A 339 23.66 11.14 -0.22
CA TYR A 339 23.81 12.44 0.43
C TYR A 339 25.24 12.69 0.90
N ARG A 340 26.05 13.30 0.02
CA ARG A 340 27.42 13.77 0.29
C ARG A 340 28.44 12.69 0.68
N GLN A 341 28.15 11.40 0.52
CA GLN A 341 29.08 10.28 0.75
C GLN A 341 29.79 10.37 2.11
N GLN A 342 29.02 10.63 3.16
CA GLN A 342 29.56 10.79 4.49
C GLN A 342 29.94 9.43 5.08
N THR A 343 31.08 9.37 5.78
CA THR A 343 31.52 8.20 6.54
C THR A 343 31.25 8.40 8.02
N ALA A 344 30.98 7.32 8.72
CA ALA A 344 30.82 7.34 10.17
C ALA A 344 32.18 7.20 10.87
N ASP A 345 32.33 7.89 12.00
CA ASP A 345 33.51 7.77 12.87
C ASP A 345 33.14 7.04 14.17
N PRO A 346 33.58 5.78 14.37
CA PRO A 346 33.32 5.01 15.59
C PRO A 346 33.77 5.68 16.89
N GLU A 347 34.74 6.61 16.84
CA GLU A 347 35.26 7.27 18.05
C GLU A 347 34.39 8.45 18.49
N THR A 348 33.67 9.09 17.55
CA THR A 348 32.94 10.34 17.82
C THR A 348 31.45 10.29 17.51
N ASP A 349 31.01 9.33 16.68
CA ASP A 349 29.66 9.33 16.13
C ASP A 349 28.75 8.37 16.91
N ARG A 350 27.58 8.90 17.26
CA ARG A 350 26.43 8.12 17.72
C ARG A 350 25.36 8.21 16.66
N ILE A 351 24.94 7.06 16.15
CA ILE A 351 24.00 6.99 15.01
C ILE A 351 22.74 6.26 15.46
N PHE A 352 21.59 6.88 15.25
CA PHE A 352 20.29 6.35 15.60
C PHE A 352 19.53 6.00 14.33
N GLY A 353 19.35 4.70 14.10
CA GLY A 353 18.66 4.17 12.95
C GLY A 353 17.18 3.94 13.21
N VAL A 354 16.33 4.30 12.24
CA VAL A 354 14.91 3.92 12.20
C VAL A 354 14.74 2.79 11.20
N PHE A 355 14.39 1.62 11.72
CA PHE A 355 14.10 0.43 10.95
C PHE A 355 12.61 0.31 10.73
N VAL A 356 12.23 0.10 9.46
CA VAL A 356 10.88 -0.32 9.07
C VAL A 356 10.99 -1.78 8.67
N GLU A 357 10.40 -2.67 9.46
CA GLU A 357 10.68 -4.10 9.42
C GLU A 357 12.20 -4.32 9.60
N SER A 358 12.87 -4.90 8.60
CA SER A 358 14.33 -5.08 8.60
C SER A 358 15.11 -4.03 7.80
N ILE A 359 14.44 -3.01 7.25
CA ILE A 359 15.05 -2.02 6.35
C ILE A 359 15.35 -0.73 7.12
N LEU A 360 16.61 -0.28 7.08
CA LEU A 360 16.99 1.02 7.63
C LEU A 360 16.41 2.14 6.75
N ALA A 361 15.35 2.78 7.24
CA ALA A 361 14.58 3.80 6.52
C ALA A 361 15.17 5.21 6.70
N GLY A 362 15.86 5.45 7.82
CA GLY A 362 16.51 6.71 8.09
C GLY A 362 17.46 6.64 9.28
N VAL A 363 18.27 7.69 9.42
CA VAL A 363 19.28 7.83 10.47
C VAL A 363 19.30 9.25 11.02
N ALA A 364 19.56 9.39 12.32
CA ALA A 364 19.97 10.64 12.94
C ALA A 364 21.41 10.48 13.47
N ARG A 365 22.28 11.45 13.20
CA ARG A 365 23.67 11.43 13.69
C ARG A 365 23.86 12.50 14.76
N CYS A 366 24.39 12.07 15.89
CA CYS A 366 24.94 12.93 16.93
C CYS A 366 26.46 12.76 16.94
N LYS A 367 27.21 13.86 16.87
CA LYS A 367 28.66 13.85 16.98
C LYS A 367 29.10 14.39 18.32
N GLN A 368 30.03 13.69 18.94
CA GLN A 368 30.67 14.12 20.17
C GLN A 368 31.87 15.02 19.86
N HIS A 369 31.87 16.18 20.49
CA HIS A 369 33.00 17.11 20.51
C HIS A 369 33.51 17.24 21.95
N ALA A 370 34.74 17.75 22.09
CA ALA A 370 35.32 18.00 23.41
C ALA A 370 34.50 19.00 24.26
N ASP A 371 33.68 19.84 23.63
CA ASP A 371 32.93 20.94 24.25
C ASP A 371 31.41 20.85 24.02
N GLY A 372 30.89 19.69 23.59
CA GLY A 372 29.46 19.46 23.50
C GLY A 372 29.05 18.40 22.48
N LEU A 373 27.74 18.20 22.37
CA LEU A 373 27.15 17.31 21.37
C LEU A 373 26.53 18.12 20.22
N GLU A 374 26.75 17.64 19.01
CA GLU A 374 26.18 18.22 17.78
C GLU A 374 25.24 17.23 17.10
N VAL A 375 23.98 17.62 16.90
CA VAL A 375 23.08 16.94 15.96
C VAL A 375 23.45 17.38 14.56
N ASP A 376 24.15 16.49 13.86
CA ASP A 376 24.83 16.77 12.60
C ASP A 376 23.93 16.48 11.38
N GLY A 377 22.83 15.75 11.59
CA GLY A 377 21.76 15.65 10.60
C GLY A 377 20.80 14.50 10.82
N VAL A 378 19.64 14.62 10.19
CA VAL A 378 18.61 13.58 10.14
C VAL A 378 18.29 13.32 8.68
N PHE A 379 18.36 12.05 8.30
CA PHE A 379 18.20 11.63 6.91
C PHE A 379 17.19 10.51 6.84
N VAL A 380 16.20 10.67 5.96
CA VAL A 380 15.23 9.63 5.63
C VAL A 380 15.30 9.39 4.14
N LEU A 381 15.45 8.12 3.77
CA LEU A 381 15.47 7.66 2.38
C LEU A 381 14.22 8.17 1.63
N PRO A 382 14.34 8.61 0.36
CA PRO A 382 13.24 9.23 -0.38
C PRO A 382 11.91 8.45 -0.34
N GLU A 383 11.96 7.13 -0.50
CA GLU A 383 10.79 6.24 -0.46
C GLU A 383 10.07 6.17 0.91
N PHE A 384 10.73 6.62 1.98
CA PHE A 384 10.24 6.58 3.35
C PHE A 384 9.88 7.96 3.93
N ARG A 385 10.03 9.03 3.16
CA ARG A 385 9.71 10.41 3.58
C ARG A 385 8.21 10.60 3.82
N ASN A 386 7.88 11.63 4.61
CA ASN A 386 6.50 12.02 4.98
C ASN A 386 5.73 10.98 5.80
N ARG A 387 6.45 10.12 6.55
CA ARG A 387 5.87 9.07 7.41
C ARG A 387 6.15 9.23 8.90
N GLY A 388 6.75 10.36 9.30
CA GLY A 388 7.14 10.60 10.69
C GLY A 388 8.48 9.98 11.11
N TYR A 389 9.15 9.20 10.28
CA TYR A 389 10.41 8.53 10.67
C TYR A 389 11.57 9.49 11.01
N ALA A 390 11.59 10.72 10.48
CA ALA A 390 12.55 11.72 10.94
C ALA A 390 12.31 12.11 12.40
N ARG A 391 11.05 12.14 12.85
CA ARG A 391 10.67 12.38 14.24
C ARG A 391 11.04 11.19 15.12
N GLU A 392 10.83 9.95 14.65
CA GLU A 392 11.27 8.74 15.35
C GLU A 392 12.80 8.70 15.53
N ALA A 393 13.56 9.02 14.48
CA ALA A 393 15.03 9.07 14.55
C ALA A 393 15.52 10.13 15.54
N MET A 394 14.90 11.32 15.52
CA MET A 394 15.18 12.38 16.48
C MET A 394 14.79 11.99 17.90
N GLN A 395 13.66 11.31 18.09
CA GLN A 395 13.23 10.89 19.42
C GLN A 395 14.22 9.89 20.02
N ALA A 396 14.66 8.88 19.26
CA ALA A 396 15.68 7.94 19.72
C ALA A 396 17.00 8.64 20.08
N LEU A 397 17.42 9.64 19.29
CA LEU A 397 18.59 10.47 19.61
C LEU A 397 18.37 11.25 20.91
N LEU A 398 17.20 11.86 21.12
CA LEU A 398 16.90 12.63 22.31
C LEU A 398 16.77 11.76 23.56
N ASP A 399 16.21 10.57 23.43
CA ASP A 399 16.11 9.62 24.55
C ASP A 399 17.51 9.19 25.03
N ALA A 400 18.49 9.15 24.12
CA ALA A 400 19.85 8.70 24.40
C ALA A 400 20.89 9.81 24.66
N CYS A 401 20.67 11.02 24.14
CA CYS A 401 21.58 12.17 24.23
C CYS A 401 20.93 13.41 24.89
N GLY A 402 19.61 13.46 24.99
CA GLY A 402 18.84 14.66 25.34
C GLY A 402 18.93 15.11 26.80
N HIS A 403 19.72 14.41 27.63
CA HIS A 403 20.14 14.85 28.95
C HIS A 403 21.30 15.86 28.90
N GLU A 404 21.98 16.00 27.76
CA GLU A 404 23.05 16.96 27.54
C GLU A 404 22.54 18.15 26.70
N THR A 405 23.28 19.26 26.73
CA THR A 405 22.98 20.38 25.82
C THR A 405 23.36 19.96 24.40
N LEU A 406 22.40 20.02 23.49
CA LEU A 406 22.58 19.67 22.09
C LEU A 406 22.66 20.94 21.24
N TYR A 407 23.59 20.96 20.30
CA TYR A 407 23.75 22.02 19.31
C TYR A 407 23.47 21.47 17.92
N MET A 408 23.00 22.32 17.00
CA MET A 408 22.83 21.92 15.62
C MET A 408 22.79 23.09 14.66
N HIS A 409 22.82 22.76 13.37
CA HIS A 409 22.59 23.70 12.27
C HIS A 409 21.36 23.24 11.48
N SER A 410 20.29 24.03 11.54
CA SER A 410 19.08 23.77 10.77
C SER A 410 19.04 24.61 9.51
N THR A 411 18.57 24.07 8.39
CA THR A 411 18.11 24.91 7.27
C THR A 411 16.90 25.73 7.73
N LEU A 412 16.66 26.90 7.12
CA LEU A 412 15.54 27.77 7.50
C LEU A 412 14.18 27.04 7.46
N GLU A 413 14.00 26.14 6.49
CA GLU A 413 12.75 25.39 6.30
C GLU A 413 12.45 24.40 7.44
N LEU A 414 13.48 23.94 8.16
CA LEU A 414 13.36 22.92 9.19
C LEU A 414 13.34 23.50 10.62
N ILE A 415 13.44 24.82 10.79
CA ILE A 415 13.42 25.46 12.12
C ILE A 415 12.16 25.05 12.89
N SER A 416 10.99 25.22 12.28
CA SER A 416 9.71 24.88 12.90
C SER A 416 9.59 23.40 13.30
N PHE A 417 10.28 22.51 12.59
CA PHE A 417 10.32 21.09 12.93
C PHE A 417 11.16 20.85 14.19
N TYR A 418 12.36 21.45 14.27
CA TYR A 418 13.26 21.27 15.42
C TYR A 418 12.79 22.00 16.70
N GLU A 419 12.05 23.11 16.55
CA GLU A 419 11.36 23.76 17.67
C GLU A 419 10.41 22.80 18.40
N THR A 420 9.78 21.84 17.69
CA THR A 420 8.92 20.83 18.33
C THR A 420 9.66 19.89 19.29
N PHE A 421 10.98 19.87 19.26
CA PHE A 421 11.84 19.09 20.15
C PHE A 421 12.56 19.96 21.20
N GLY A 422 12.21 21.24 21.30
CA GLY A 422 12.79 22.19 22.26
C GLY A 422 14.10 22.84 21.81
N PHE A 423 14.46 22.75 20.53
CA PHE A 423 15.56 23.54 19.98
C PHE A 423 15.12 24.99 19.80
N VAL A 424 15.99 25.94 20.17
CA VAL A 424 15.78 27.37 19.96
C VAL A 424 16.90 27.95 19.10
N PRO A 425 16.62 28.92 18.21
CA PRO A 425 17.66 29.63 17.47
C PRO A 425 18.63 30.35 18.41
N ILE A 426 19.92 30.31 18.09
CA ILE A 426 21.00 31.02 18.80
C ILE A 426 21.91 31.76 17.81
N LEU A 427 22.71 32.71 18.31
CA LEU A 427 23.76 33.34 17.52
C LEU A 427 24.94 32.39 17.33
N GLU A 428 25.66 32.49 16.21
CA GLU A 428 26.86 31.66 15.96
C GLU A 428 27.93 31.83 17.06
N ALA A 429 28.00 33.02 17.67
CA ALA A 429 28.91 33.28 18.78
C ALA A 429 28.63 32.43 20.04
N GLU A 430 27.41 31.91 20.18
CA GLU A 430 26.98 31.06 21.30
C GLU A 430 27.30 29.57 21.09
N LEU A 431 27.78 29.18 19.90
CA LEU A 431 28.22 27.81 19.64
C LEU A 431 29.55 27.50 20.35
N PRO A 432 29.73 26.28 20.87
CA PRO A 432 31.02 25.83 21.39
C PRO A 432 32.14 25.95 20.34
N PRO A 433 33.38 26.27 20.74
CA PRO A 433 34.49 26.51 19.83
C PRO A 433 34.73 25.42 18.78
N ASN A 434 34.69 24.13 19.13
CA ASN A 434 34.95 23.04 18.20
C ASN A 434 33.78 22.82 17.23
N ILE A 435 32.55 22.87 17.74
CA ILE A 435 31.32 22.81 16.93
C ILE A 435 31.29 23.96 15.92
N ARG A 436 31.59 25.18 16.36
CA ARG A 436 31.66 26.37 15.50
C ARG A 436 32.80 26.29 14.47
N LYS A 437 33.94 25.71 14.83
CA LYS A 437 35.07 25.53 13.90
C LYS A 437 34.71 24.56 12.78
N ARG A 438 34.09 23.43 13.14
CA ARG A 438 33.56 22.46 12.18
C ARG A 438 32.48 23.08 11.28
N PHE A 439 31.58 23.88 11.87
CA PHE A 439 30.56 24.62 11.13
C PHE A 439 31.18 25.54 10.07
N ARG A 440 32.20 26.33 10.43
CA ARG A 440 32.88 27.21 9.47
C ARG A 440 33.58 26.45 8.35
N PHE A 441 34.11 25.26 8.64
CA PHE A 441 34.64 24.36 7.61
C PHE A 441 33.53 23.86 6.67
N ALA A 442 32.40 23.40 7.22
CA ALA A 442 31.25 22.93 6.45
C ALA A 442 30.54 24.04 5.65
N LEU A 443 30.49 25.28 6.17
CA LEU A 443 29.95 26.47 5.49
C LEU A 443 30.73 26.83 4.22
N GLY A 444 32.06 26.63 4.23
CA GLY A 444 32.88 26.79 3.01
C GLY A 444 32.49 25.81 1.90
N GLU A 445 31.86 24.69 2.25
CA GLU A 445 31.30 23.68 1.34
C GLU A 445 29.76 23.81 1.17
N MET A 446 29.13 24.82 1.79
CA MET A 446 27.68 25.04 1.85
C MET A 446 27.28 26.49 1.51
N GLU A 447 28.10 27.23 0.75
CA GLU A 447 27.76 28.57 0.27
C GLU A 447 26.36 28.59 -0.36
N GLY A 448 25.47 29.42 0.18
CA GLY A 448 24.09 29.62 -0.30
C GLY A 448 22.98 28.88 0.43
N MET A 449 23.27 28.01 1.42
CA MET A 449 22.26 27.15 2.07
C MET A 449 21.48 27.77 3.24
N ASN A 450 21.72 29.04 3.62
CA ASN A 450 21.03 29.77 4.71
C ASN A 450 20.69 28.88 5.92
N VAL A 451 21.66 28.62 6.78
CA VAL A 451 21.51 27.77 7.97
C VAL A 451 21.48 28.59 9.25
N GLN A 452 20.71 28.14 10.23
CA GLN A 452 20.50 28.77 11.53
C GLN A 452 21.07 27.85 12.64
N PRO A 453 22.06 28.33 13.41
CA PRO A 453 22.49 27.66 14.64
C PRO A 453 21.32 27.56 15.63
N MET A 454 21.14 26.39 16.23
CA MET A 454 20.11 26.13 17.24
C MET A 454 20.71 25.37 18.42
N ARG A 455 20.13 25.56 19.60
CA ARG A 455 20.50 24.87 20.84
C ARG A 455 19.27 24.29 21.52
N ARG A 456 19.40 23.10 22.09
CA ARG A 456 18.44 22.52 23.03
C ARG A 456 19.12 22.33 24.38
N VAL A 457 18.50 22.86 25.43
CA VAL A 457 18.91 22.61 26.82
C VAL A 457 17.96 21.54 27.38
N PRO A 458 18.47 20.52 28.10
CA PRO A 458 17.62 19.53 28.76
C PRO A 458 16.62 20.20 29.71
N GLU A 459 15.38 19.72 29.76
CA GLU A 459 14.43 20.17 30.78
C GLU A 459 14.91 19.74 32.18
N PRO A 460 14.75 20.57 33.23
CA PRO A 460 14.99 20.14 34.60
C PRO A 460 14.07 18.96 34.90
N GLY A 461 14.65 17.79 35.19
CA GLY A 461 13.92 16.56 35.48
C GLY A 461 13.14 16.58 36.78
#